data_AF-A0A6G3WW52-F1
#
_entry.id   AF-A0A6G3WW52-F1
#
_cell.length_a   1.000
_cell.length_b   1.000
_cell.length_c   1.000
_cell.angle_alpha   90.00
_cell.angle_beta   90.00
_cell.angle_gamma   90.00
#
_symmetry.space_group_name_H-M   'P 1'
#
loop_
_entity.id
_entity.type
_entity.pdbx_description
1 polymer ?
#
loop_
_entity_poly.entity_id
_entity_poly.type
_entity_poly.pdbx_seq_one_letter_code
_entity_poly.pdbx_strand_id
1 'polypeptide(L)'
;ETLGAEASMVFVGNTSHTVPYMLKHSDLFDELPESYHDSAYLDRLHHCIPGWEVDTIRGEMFSDGYGFVVDYIAEVLKSMRSQDYSDRYQHRFSLSSDISTRDRDGIHKTFSGLMKILYPHGEAASEEIEEILRFAIEGRKRVKDQILRIDSTMADVKFGYLDRSGSWHPVSTLEEDEYPAYYHRERFDAADEPRADVVVST
;
A
#
# COMPACT_ATOMS: atom_id res chain seq x y z
N GLU A 1 16.71 -12.04 -28.31
CA GLU A 1 15.42 -12.59 -27.86
C GLU A 1 15.29 -12.28 -26.38
N THR A 2 14.26 -11.54 -25.98
CA THR A 2 14.08 -11.13 -24.58
C THR A 2 13.28 -12.24 -23.89
N LEU A 3 13.93 -13.06 -23.08
CA LEU A 3 13.25 -14.05 -22.25
C LEU A 3 12.53 -13.33 -21.12
N GLY A 4 11.19 -13.41 -21.09
CA GLY A 4 10.41 -12.93 -19.97
C GLY A 4 10.67 -13.78 -18.73
N ALA A 5 11.07 -13.15 -17.63
CA ALA A 5 11.22 -13.80 -16.34
C ALA A 5 10.14 -13.27 -15.40
N GLU A 6 9.44 -14.17 -14.71
CA GLU A 6 8.53 -13.78 -13.64
C GLU A 6 9.31 -13.68 -12.33
N ALA A 7 9.53 -12.46 -11.85
CA ALA A 7 10.15 -12.20 -10.57
C ALA A 7 9.34 -11.18 -9.77
N SER A 8 9.53 -11.22 -8.45
CA SER A 8 9.05 -10.19 -7.54
C SER A 8 10.24 -9.74 -6.70
N MET A 9 10.31 -8.46 -6.39
CA MET A 9 11.36 -7.89 -5.56
C MET A 9 10.77 -7.49 -4.22
N VAL A 10 11.50 -7.78 -3.16
CA VAL A 10 11.17 -7.35 -1.80
C VAL A 10 12.39 -6.60 -1.28
N PHE A 11 12.15 -5.38 -0.80
CA PHE A 11 13.17 -4.55 -0.17
C PHE A 11 12.91 -4.57 1.33
N VAL A 12 13.96 -4.84 2.10
CA VAL A 12 13.91 -4.86 3.56
C VAL A 12 14.95 -3.86 4.05
N GLY A 13 14.51 -2.90 4.84
CA GLY A 13 15.35 -1.83 5.36
C GLY A 13 14.86 -1.38 6.73
N ASN A 14 15.76 -0.76 7.49
CA ASN A 14 15.43 -0.06 8.73
C ASN A 14 15.39 1.43 8.45
N THR A 15 14.58 2.16 9.20
CA THR A 15 14.56 3.63 9.14
C THR A 15 15.58 4.21 10.12
N SER A 16 16.34 5.23 9.70
CA SER A 16 17.28 5.94 10.59
C SER A 16 16.56 6.90 11.53
N HIS A 17 15.32 7.27 11.20
CA HIS A 17 14.53 8.25 11.92
C HIS A 17 13.15 7.70 12.30
N THR A 18 12.54 8.33 13.31
CA THR A 18 11.16 8.06 13.71
C THR A 18 10.18 8.49 12.64
N VAL A 19 9.03 7.81 12.51
CA VAL A 19 7.93 8.17 11.60
C VAL A 19 7.60 9.68 11.59
N PRO A 20 7.31 10.35 12.72
CA PRO A 20 7.00 11.79 12.70
C PRO A 20 8.15 12.67 12.19
N TYR A 21 9.40 12.26 12.38
CA TYR A 21 10.56 12.98 11.84
C TYR A 21 10.60 12.86 10.32
N MET A 22 10.49 11.63 9.78
CA MET A 22 10.48 11.41 8.33
C MET A 22 9.32 12.17 7.67
N LEU A 23 8.09 12.05 8.21
CA LEU A 23 6.93 12.79 7.68
C LEU A 23 7.12 14.31 7.68
N LYS A 24 7.88 14.84 8.65
CA LYS A 24 8.14 16.27 8.80
C LYS A 24 9.33 16.76 7.97
N HIS A 25 10.29 15.91 7.63
CA HIS A 25 11.57 16.35 7.05
C HIS A 25 11.89 15.73 5.67
N SER A 26 11.32 14.57 5.35
CA SER A 26 11.51 13.83 4.10
C SER A 26 10.23 13.03 3.75
N ASP A 27 10.36 11.71 3.60
CA ASP A 27 9.33 10.73 3.23
C ASP A 27 9.66 9.35 3.83
N LEU A 28 8.75 8.38 3.73
CA LEU A 28 8.95 7.04 4.31
C LEU A 28 9.92 6.16 3.50
N PHE A 29 10.38 6.61 2.34
CA PHE A 29 11.32 5.89 1.47
C PHE A 29 12.73 6.50 1.49
N ASP A 30 13.02 7.44 2.39
CA ASP A 30 14.30 8.17 2.53
C ASP A 30 15.56 7.27 2.54
N GLU A 31 15.43 6.04 3.04
CA GLU A 31 16.52 5.05 3.12
C GLU A 31 16.80 4.32 1.80
N LEU A 32 15.91 4.43 0.82
CA LEU A 32 16.18 3.88 -0.51
C LEU A 32 17.34 4.66 -1.15
N PRO A 33 18.23 3.98 -1.89
CA PRO A 33 19.24 4.67 -2.69
C PRO A 33 18.62 5.77 -3.56
N GLU A 34 19.33 6.89 -3.73
CA GLU A 34 18.86 8.04 -4.53
C GLU A 34 18.40 7.64 -5.95
N SER A 35 19.02 6.62 -6.55
CA SER A 35 18.61 6.08 -7.85
C SER A 35 17.21 5.45 -7.88
N TYR A 36 16.64 5.13 -6.72
CA TYR A 36 15.29 4.58 -6.54
C TYR A 36 14.27 5.63 -6.04
N HIS A 37 14.71 6.86 -5.75
CA HIS A 37 13.84 8.02 -5.50
C HIS A 37 13.30 8.65 -6.80
N ASP A 38 12.93 7.79 -7.75
CA ASP A 38 12.27 8.20 -8.99
C ASP A 38 10.79 7.84 -8.90
N SER A 39 9.90 8.80 -9.16
CA SER A 39 8.45 8.61 -9.02
C SER A 39 7.95 7.49 -9.94
N ALA A 40 8.52 7.35 -11.14
CA ALA A 40 8.16 6.27 -12.07
C ALA A 40 8.63 4.89 -11.60
N TYR A 41 9.75 4.79 -10.88
CA TYR A 41 10.19 3.58 -10.21
C TYR A 41 9.29 3.24 -9.01
N LEU A 42 9.11 4.17 -8.07
CA LEU A 42 8.32 3.96 -6.86
C LEU A 42 6.88 3.55 -7.17
N ASP A 43 6.31 4.09 -8.24
CA ASP A 43 4.95 3.75 -8.67
C ASP A 43 4.80 2.26 -9.08
N ARG A 44 5.91 1.56 -9.35
CA ARG A 44 5.93 0.09 -9.57
C ARG A 44 5.90 -0.73 -8.27
N LEU A 45 6.10 -0.12 -7.11
CA LEU A 45 5.97 -0.81 -5.82
C LEU A 45 4.49 -1.06 -5.52
N HIS A 46 4.09 -2.32 -5.42
CA HIS A 46 2.67 -2.64 -5.21
C HIS A 46 2.19 -2.33 -3.78
N HIS A 47 3.07 -2.42 -2.78
CA HIS A 47 2.68 -2.34 -1.38
C HIS A 47 3.88 -2.00 -0.49
N CYS A 48 3.62 -1.29 0.62
CA CYS A 48 4.60 -0.96 1.65
C CYS A 48 4.13 -1.49 3.00
N ILE A 49 4.88 -2.42 3.59
CA ILE A 49 4.63 -2.97 4.94
C ILE A 49 5.42 -2.16 5.96
N PRO A 50 4.75 -1.38 6.82
CA PRO A 50 5.41 -0.57 7.84
C PRO A 50 5.92 -1.44 9.00
N GLY A 51 7.24 -1.55 9.14
CA GLY A 51 7.85 -2.37 10.21
C GLY A 51 7.54 -1.88 11.63
N TRP A 52 7.19 -0.60 11.80
CA TRP A 52 6.81 -0.01 13.09
C TRP A 52 5.41 -0.39 13.57
N GLU A 53 4.57 -0.96 12.70
CA GLU A 53 3.25 -1.48 13.09
C GLU A 53 3.31 -2.94 13.58
N VAL A 54 4.45 -3.60 13.35
CA VAL A 54 4.61 -5.02 13.66
C VAL A 54 5.17 -5.18 15.07
N ASP A 55 4.42 -5.89 15.91
CA ASP A 55 4.89 -6.27 17.24
C ASP A 55 6.15 -7.13 17.17
N THR A 56 7.04 -6.97 18.15
CA THR A 56 8.18 -7.88 18.30
C THR A 56 7.68 -9.29 18.55
N ILE A 57 8.14 -10.25 17.75
CA ILE A 57 7.77 -11.67 17.88
C ILE A 57 8.09 -12.15 19.30
N ARG A 58 7.08 -12.72 19.97
CA ARG A 58 7.20 -13.28 21.34
C ARG A 58 7.05 -14.79 21.32
N GLY A 59 7.55 -15.45 22.37
CA GLY A 59 7.47 -16.89 22.56
C GLY A 59 6.05 -17.45 22.38
N GLU A 60 5.05 -16.71 22.86
CA GLU A 60 3.63 -17.06 22.83
C GLU A 60 3.00 -17.04 21.42
N MET A 61 3.68 -16.44 20.44
CA MET A 61 3.23 -16.42 19.05
C MET A 61 3.65 -17.68 18.28
N PHE A 62 4.53 -18.50 18.85
CA PHE A 62 4.94 -19.75 18.24
C PHE A 62 3.92 -20.85 18.52
N SER A 63 3.72 -21.72 17.55
CA SER A 63 2.92 -22.92 17.72
C SER A 63 3.64 -23.91 18.64
N ASP A 64 2.92 -24.46 19.62
CA ASP A 64 3.37 -25.60 20.44
C ASP A 64 3.21 -26.96 19.71
N GLY A 65 2.64 -26.95 18.50
CA GLY A 65 2.32 -28.13 17.70
C GLY A 65 3.32 -28.43 16.58
N TYR A 66 2.97 -29.40 15.73
CA TYR A 66 3.74 -29.71 14.52
C TYR A 66 3.63 -28.58 13.50
N GLY A 67 4.77 -28.11 13.01
CA GLY A 67 4.86 -27.22 11.86
C GLY A 67 5.05 -27.99 10.55
N PHE A 68 4.77 -27.32 9.44
CA PHE A 68 5.13 -27.86 8.12
C PHE A 68 6.63 -27.67 7.87
N VAL A 69 7.22 -28.62 7.15
CA VAL A 69 8.59 -28.48 6.65
C VAL A 69 8.64 -27.35 5.61
N VAL A 70 9.70 -26.55 5.62
CA VAL A 70 9.86 -25.36 4.75
C VAL A 70 9.65 -25.71 3.27
N ASP A 71 10.23 -26.82 2.80
CA ASP A 71 10.12 -27.25 1.41
C ASP A 71 8.69 -27.55 1.00
N TYR A 72 7.89 -28.08 1.93
CA TYR A 72 6.47 -28.35 1.69
C TYR A 72 5.69 -27.04 1.55
N ILE A 73 5.88 -26.08 2.46
CA ILE A 73 5.25 -24.76 2.35
C ILE A 73 5.67 -24.07 1.05
N ALA A 74 6.96 -24.14 0.69
CA ALA A 74 7.48 -23.54 -0.53
C ALA A 74 6.80 -24.09 -1.79
N GLU A 75 6.63 -25.42 -1.89
CA GLU A 75 5.95 -26.02 -3.04
C GLU A 75 4.45 -25.69 -3.07
N VAL A 76 3.79 -25.62 -1.91
CA VAL A 76 2.40 -25.14 -1.80
C VAL A 76 2.28 -23.71 -2.31
N LEU A 77 3.11 -22.77 -1.82
CA LEU A 77 3.08 -21.37 -2.25
C LEU A 77 3.39 -21.21 -3.75
N LYS A 78 4.31 -22.01 -4.28
CA LYS A 78 4.62 -22.07 -5.71
C LYS A 78 3.42 -22.55 -6.53
N SER A 79 2.70 -23.57 -6.07
CA SER A 79 1.45 -24.02 -6.70
C SER A 79 0.35 -22.95 -6.63
N MET A 80 0.22 -22.26 -5.48
CA MET A 80 -0.74 -21.16 -5.30
C MET A 80 -0.43 -19.94 -6.18
N ARG A 81 0.82 -19.77 -6.64
CA ARG A 81 1.21 -18.65 -7.51
C ARG A 81 0.36 -18.58 -8.78
N SER A 82 0.00 -19.72 -9.37
CA SER A 82 -0.80 -19.79 -10.61
C SER A 82 -2.30 -19.58 -10.41
N GLN A 83 -2.79 -19.54 -9.17
CA GLN A 83 -4.19 -19.26 -8.89
C GLN A 83 -4.44 -17.76 -8.90
N ASP A 84 -5.59 -17.29 -9.35
CA ASP A 84 -5.94 -15.87 -9.33
C ASP A 84 -7.13 -15.63 -8.40
N TYR A 85 -6.88 -14.86 -7.34
CA TYR A 85 -7.89 -14.46 -6.34
C TYR A 85 -8.14 -12.94 -6.35
N SER A 86 -7.65 -12.21 -7.37
CA SER A 86 -7.74 -10.75 -7.44
C SER A 86 -9.18 -10.21 -7.46
N ASP A 87 -10.13 -11.03 -7.90
CA ASP A 87 -11.54 -10.69 -8.07
C ASP A 87 -12.44 -11.06 -6.88
N ARG A 88 -11.93 -11.77 -5.87
CA ARG A 88 -12.78 -12.37 -4.82
C ARG A 88 -13.53 -11.36 -3.96
N TYR A 89 -13.05 -10.11 -3.89
CA TYR A 89 -13.76 -9.04 -3.21
C TYR A 89 -14.88 -8.42 -4.07
N GLN A 90 -14.85 -8.56 -5.41
CA GLN A 90 -15.71 -7.80 -6.34
C GLN A 90 -17.20 -8.12 -6.22
N HIS A 91 -17.55 -9.29 -5.69
CA HIS A 91 -18.95 -9.64 -5.40
C HIS A 91 -19.56 -8.81 -4.26
N ARG A 92 -18.72 -8.16 -3.43
CA ARG A 92 -19.12 -7.46 -2.20
C ARG A 92 -18.72 -5.99 -2.21
N PHE A 93 -17.58 -5.68 -2.81
CA PHE A 93 -16.99 -4.34 -2.78
C PHE A 93 -16.52 -3.92 -4.16
N SER A 94 -16.44 -2.62 -4.39
CA SER A 94 -15.84 -2.04 -5.60
C SER A 94 -14.87 -0.94 -5.24
N LEU A 95 -13.70 -0.94 -5.88
CA LEU A 95 -12.71 0.13 -5.70
C LEU A 95 -13.20 1.42 -6.36
N SER A 96 -12.81 2.56 -5.79
CA SER A 96 -13.09 3.88 -6.36
C SER A 96 -12.76 3.98 -7.86
N SER A 97 -13.53 4.78 -8.59
CA SER A 97 -13.23 5.15 -9.98
C SER A 97 -11.96 6.00 -10.09
N ASP A 98 -11.57 6.68 -9.01
CA ASP A 98 -10.41 7.57 -8.98
C ASP A 98 -9.09 6.78 -8.89
N ILE A 99 -9.16 5.49 -8.52
CA ILE A 99 -7.99 4.60 -8.43
C ILE A 99 -7.53 4.25 -9.85
N SER A 100 -6.29 4.65 -10.17
CA SER A 100 -5.66 4.39 -11.46
C SER A 100 -5.51 2.89 -11.73
N THR A 101 -5.29 2.51 -12.99
CA THR A 101 -5.04 1.10 -13.35
C THR A 101 -3.86 0.52 -12.60
N ARG A 102 -2.78 1.29 -12.42
CA ARG A 102 -1.58 0.81 -11.73
C ARG A 102 -1.80 0.63 -10.23
N ASP A 103 -2.52 1.55 -9.60
CA ASP A 103 -2.92 1.42 -8.20
C ASP A 103 -3.81 0.20 -8.00
N ARG A 104 -4.77 0.00 -8.91
CA ARG A 104 -5.66 -1.17 -8.93
C ARG A 104 -4.90 -2.47 -9.06
N ASP A 105 -3.92 -2.54 -9.96
CA ASP A 105 -3.06 -3.72 -10.14
C ASP A 105 -2.27 -4.03 -8.86
N GLY A 106 -1.75 -3.01 -8.17
CA GLY A 106 -1.06 -3.16 -6.89
C GLY A 106 -1.97 -3.72 -5.80
N ILE A 107 -3.19 -3.19 -5.69
CA ILE A 107 -4.21 -3.65 -4.74
C ILE A 107 -4.62 -5.10 -5.07
N HIS A 108 -4.91 -5.41 -6.33
CA HIS A 108 -5.31 -6.75 -6.79
C HIS A 108 -4.28 -7.81 -6.49
N LYS A 109 -3.00 -7.54 -6.79
CA LYS A 109 -1.91 -8.49 -6.54
C LYS A 109 -1.70 -8.72 -5.05
N THR A 110 -1.76 -7.65 -4.24
CA THR A 110 -1.62 -7.74 -2.78
C THR A 110 -2.78 -8.52 -2.17
N PHE A 111 -4.02 -8.14 -2.52
CA PHE A 111 -5.23 -8.83 -2.08
C PHE A 111 -5.19 -10.32 -2.43
N SER A 112 -4.84 -10.64 -3.69
CA SER A 112 -4.74 -12.04 -4.13
C SER A 112 -3.67 -12.82 -3.35
N GLY A 113 -2.51 -12.22 -3.10
CA GLY A 113 -1.44 -12.82 -2.31
C GLY A 113 -1.89 -13.13 -0.87
N LEU A 114 -2.52 -12.17 -0.21
CA LEU A 114 -3.02 -12.34 1.15
C LEU A 114 -4.15 -13.36 1.24
N MET A 115 -5.10 -13.35 0.31
CA MET A 115 -6.15 -14.36 0.23
C MET A 115 -5.57 -15.77 0.10
N LYS A 116 -4.49 -15.97 -0.67
CA LYS A 116 -3.84 -17.30 -0.80
C LYS A 116 -3.16 -17.75 0.48
N ILE A 117 -2.61 -16.82 1.26
CA ILE A 117 -1.89 -17.11 2.50
C ILE A 117 -2.89 -17.41 3.63
N LEU A 118 -3.91 -16.56 3.78
CA LEU A 118 -4.86 -16.61 4.89
C LEU A 118 -6.02 -17.59 4.63
N TYR A 119 -6.50 -17.62 3.39
CA TYR A 119 -7.65 -18.42 2.95
C TYR A 119 -7.28 -19.26 1.71
N PRO A 120 -6.32 -20.19 1.81
CA PRO A 120 -5.82 -20.97 0.67
C PRO A 120 -6.88 -21.84 -0.02
N HIS A 121 -8.01 -22.10 0.65
CA HIS A 121 -9.16 -22.83 0.12
C HIS A 121 -10.15 -21.92 -0.64
N GLY A 122 -9.91 -20.61 -0.65
CA GLY A 122 -10.68 -19.63 -1.42
C GLY A 122 -12.02 -19.21 -0.80
N GLU A 123 -12.32 -19.64 0.43
CA GLU A 123 -13.51 -19.27 1.18
C GLU A 123 -13.11 -18.37 2.36
N ALA A 124 -13.83 -17.25 2.52
CA ALA A 124 -13.67 -16.29 3.59
C ALA A 124 -15.00 -15.58 3.82
N ALA A 125 -15.28 -15.20 5.05
CA ALA A 125 -16.42 -14.37 5.42
C ALA A 125 -16.33 -12.98 4.78
N SER A 126 -17.44 -12.23 4.79
CA SER A 126 -17.47 -10.92 4.15
C SER A 126 -16.51 -9.95 4.84
N GLU A 127 -16.44 -10.04 6.15
CA GLU A 127 -15.63 -9.21 7.05
C GLU A 127 -14.13 -9.50 6.85
N GLU A 128 -13.78 -10.77 6.67
CA GLU A 128 -12.40 -11.21 6.41
C GLU A 128 -11.91 -10.74 5.02
N ILE A 129 -12.79 -10.82 4.01
CA ILE A 129 -12.51 -10.28 2.67
C ILE A 129 -12.32 -8.76 2.73
N GLU A 130 -13.16 -8.06 3.50
CA GLU A 130 -13.07 -6.62 3.68
C GLU A 130 -11.77 -6.21 4.37
N GLU A 131 -11.37 -6.94 5.42
CA GLU A 131 -10.11 -6.72 6.13
C GLU A 131 -8.90 -6.83 5.20
N ILE A 132 -8.84 -7.88 4.39
CA ILE A 132 -7.76 -8.06 3.41
C ILE A 132 -7.79 -6.94 2.35
N LEU A 133 -8.98 -6.56 1.88
CA LEU A 133 -9.13 -5.48 0.91
C LEU A 133 -8.65 -4.15 1.48
N ARG A 134 -9.05 -3.81 2.72
CA ARG A 134 -8.65 -2.59 3.39
C ARG A 134 -7.13 -2.53 3.56
N PHE A 135 -6.52 -3.62 4.02
CA PHE A 135 -5.07 -3.73 4.15
C PHE A 135 -4.34 -3.54 2.81
N ALA A 136 -4.84 -4.18 1.73
CA ALA A 136 -4.26 -4.03 0.40
C ALA A 136 -4.35 -2.59 -0.14
N ILE A 137 -5.47 -1.91 0.10
CA ILE A 137 -5.68 -0.50 -0.25
C ILE A 137 -4.73 0.40 0.56
N GLU A 138 -4.65 0.18 1.86
CA GLU A 138 -3.82 0.98 2.77
C GLU A 138 -2.35 0.98 2.36
N GLY A 139 -1.75 -0.18 2.15
CA GLY A 139 -0.32 -0.20 1.79
C GLY A 139 -0.05 0.28 0.36
N ARG A 140 -1.03 0.28 -0.54
CA ARG A 140 -0.89 0.96 -1.85
C ARG A 140 -1.04 2.47 -1.73
N LYS A 141 -1.98 2.95 -0.91
CA LYS A 141 -2.11 4.36 -0.53
C LYS A 141 -0.80 4.88 0.05
N ARG A 142 -0.19 4.15 0.98
CA ARG A 142 1.11 4.51 1.59
C ARG A 142 2.17 4.77 0.53
N VAL A 143 2.30 3.89 -0.48
CA VAL A 143 3.21 4.11 -1.61
C VAL A 143 2.85 5.37 -2.39
N LYS A 144 1.58 5.54 -2.76
CA LYS A 144 1.13 6.67 -3.58
C LYS A 144 1.31 8.01 -2.88
N ASP A 145 1.00 8.08 -1.59
CA ASP A 145 1.13 9.29 -0.78
C ASP A 145 2.60 9.71 -0.62
N GLN A 146 3.53 8.74 -0.50
CA GLN A 146 4.96 9.06 -0.53
C GLN A 146 5.43 9.56 -1.91
N ILE A 147 4.90 8.99 -3.00
CA ILE A 147 5.22 9.51 -4.34
C ILE A 147 4.73 10.95 -4.50
N LEU A 148 3.53 11.27 -4.00
CA LEU A 148 2.99 12.64 -4.04
C LEU A 148 3.85 13.64 -3.26
N ARG A 149 4.54 13.20 -2.20
CA ARG A 149 5.52 14.03 -1.46
C ARG A 149 6.80 14.29 -2.25
N ILE A 150 7.20 13.36 -3.11
CA ILE A 150 8.42 13.46 -3.94
C ILE A 150 8.12 14.20 -5.26
N ASP A 151 6.92 14.00 -5.81
CA ASP A 151 6.49 14.51 -7.12
C ASP A 151 5.03 14.98 -7.05
N SER A 152 4.85 16.26 -6.75
CA SER A 152 3.53 16.92 -6.62
C SER A 152 2.80 17.12 -7.95
N THR A 153 3.41 16.75 -9.08
CA THR A 153 2.76 16.80 -10.40
C THR A 153 1.79 15.63 -10.63
N MET A 154 1.89 14.56 -9.83
CA MET A 154 0.97 13.44 -9.89
C MET A 154 -0.43 13.82 -9.36
N ALA A 155 -1.46 13.19 -9.92
CA ALA A 155 -2.83 13.38 -9.45
C ALA A 155 -3.03 12.80 -8.04
N ASP A 156 -3.70 13.58 -7.18
CA ASP A 156 -4.24 13.13 -5.90
C ASP A 156 -5.32 12.05 -6.14
N VAL A 157 -5.32 11.01 -5.32
CA VAL A 157 -6.21 9.84 -5.46
C VAL A 157 -6.92 9.56 -4.15
N LYS A 158 -8.24 9.44 -4.19
CA LYS A 158 -9.04 9.04 -3.04
C LYS A 158 -9.08 7.53 -2.92
N PHE A 159 -8.22 7.00 -2.04
CA PHE A 159 -8.19 5.59 -1.72
C PHE A 159 -9.37 5.19 -0.81
N GLY A 160 -10.08 4.15 -1.24
CA GLY A 160 -11.25 3.61 -0.57
C GLY A 160 -12.06 2.71 -1.49
N TYR A 161 -13.17 2.21 -0.96
CA TYR A 161 -14.06 1.28 -1.65
C TYR A 161 -15.53 1.59 -1.35
N LEU A 162 -16.40 1.08 -2.22
CA LEU A 162 -17.85 1.10 -2.05
C LEU A 162 -18.32 -0.31 -1.67
N ASP A 163 -19.26 -0.41 -0.74
CA ASP A 163 -19.97 -1.66 -0.47
C ASP A 163 -21.14 -1.89 -1.45
N ARG A 164 -21.88 -2.99 -1.27
CA ARG A 164 -23.06 -3.32 -2.11
C ARG A 164 -24.21 -2.32 -2.01
N SER A 165 -24.29 -1.54 -0.94
CA SER A 165 -25.28 -0.48 -0.79
C SER A 165 -24.85 0.82 -1.50
N GLY A 166 -23.61 0.88 -2.00
CA GLY A 166 -23.01 2.08 -2.55
C GLY A 166 -22.49 3.03 -1.47
N SER A 167 -22.36 2.58 -0.22
CA SER A 167 -21.76 3.39 0.84
C SER A 167 -20.24 3.45 0.65
N TRP A 168 -19.69 4.65 0.79
CA TRP A 168 -18.26 4.91 0.65
C TRP A 168 -17.51 4.64 1.96
N HIS A 169 -16.41 3.90 1.84
CA HIS A 169 -15.50 3.55 2.91
C HIS A 169 -14.09 4.08 2.59
N PRO A 170 -13.68 5.22 3.16
CA PRO A 170 -12.33 5.73 2.99
C PRO A 170 -11.32 4.83 3.73
N VAL A 171 -10.09 4.78 3.22
CA VAL A 171 -8.98 4.07 3.88
C VAL A 171 -7.89 5.07 4.22
N SER A 172 -7.61 5.24 5.51
CA SER A 172 -6.46 5.99 6.03
C SER A 172 -5.29 5.04 6.28
N THR A 173 -4.09 5.62 6.39
CA THR A 173 -2.90 4.93 6.90
C THR A 173 -2.70 5.28 8.37
N LEU A 174 -2.00 4.44 9.14
CA LEU A 174 -1.68 4.77 10.53
C LEU A 174 -0.95 6.12 10.65
N GLU A 175 -0.05 6.42 9.71
CA GLU A 175 0.72 7.67 9.72
C GLU A 175 -0.16 8.91 9.52
N GLU A 176 -1.22 8.78 8.73
CA GLU A 176 -2.24 9.81 8.52
C GLU A 176 -3.06 10.05 9.79
N ASP A 177 -3.44 8.97 10.47
CA ASP A 177 -4.27 9.03 11.68
C ASP A 177 -3.50 9.52 12.91
N GLU A 178 -2.26 9.08 13.11
CA GLU A 178 -1.44 9.46 14.26
C GLU A 178 -0.77 10.84 14.10
N TYR A 179 -0.37 11.21 12.88
CA TYR A 179 0.41 12.42 12.61
C TYR A 179 -0.21 13.31 11.53
N PRO A 180 -1.51 13.68 11.61
CA PRO A 180 -2.21 14.40 10.55
C PRO A 180 -1.56 15.74 10.20
N ALA A 181 -0.96 16.43 11.19
CA ALA A 181 -0.27 17.71 11.00
C ALA A 181 1.02 17.59 10.16
N TYR A 182 1.67 16.42 10.15
CA TYR A 182 2.88 16.16 9.36
C TYR A 182 2.57 15.37 8.09
N TYR A 183 1.45 14.64 8.07
CA TYR A 183 1.07 13.77 6.97
C TYR A 183 0.69 14.52 5.68
N HIS A 184 0.10 15.71 5.77
CA HIS A 184 -0.36 16.50 4.61
C HIS A 184 0.43 17.80 4.36
N ARG A 185 1.75 17.80 4.61
CA ARG A 185 2.62 19.00 4.64
C ARG A 185 2.38 20.00 3.50
N GLU A 186 2.20 19.54 2.26
CA GLU A 186 1.97 20.43 1.10
C GLU A 186 0.59 21.10 1.06
N ARG A 187 -0.43 20.59 1.77
CA ARG A 187 -1.75 21.25 1.87
C ARG A 187 -1.73 22.50 2.75
N PHE A 188 -0.75 22.63 3.65
CA PHE A 188 -0.65 23.79 4.54
C PHE A 188 0.17 24.93 3.92
N ASP A 189 1.26 24.63 3.20
CA ASP A 189 2.08 25.68 2.58
C ASP A 189 1.36 26.34 1.37
N ALA A 190 0.53 25.60 0.63
CA ALA A 190 -0.27 26.16 -0.48
C ALA A 190 -1.48 27.01 -0.03
N ALA A 191 -1.89 26.91 1.24
CA ALA A 191 -2.99 27.71 1.79
C ALA A 191 -2.55 29.11 2.27
N ASP A 192 -1.24 29.34 2.38
CA ASP A 192 -0.65 30.58 2.91
C ASP A 192 0.11 31.42 1.86
N GLU A 193 0.09 31.01 0.58
CA GLU A 193 0.58 31.88 -0.50
C GLU A 193 -0.48 32.95 -0.86
N PRO A 194 -0.20 34.26 -0.63
CA PRO A 194 -1.08 35.30 -1.14
C PRO A 194 -1.02 35.27 -2.67
N ARG A 195 -2.19 35.10 -3.31
CA ARG A 195 -2.34 35.28 -4.75
C ARG A 195 -1.76 36.64 -5.14
N ALA A 196 -0.64 36.63 -5.84
CA ALA A 196 -0.08 37.84 -6.42
C ALA A 196 -1.08 38.37 -7.45
N ASP A 197 -1.67 39.53 -7.15
CA ASP A 197 -2.52 40.27 -8.07
C ASP A 197 -1.72 40.58 -9.34
N VAL A 198 -2.13 39.98 -10.46
CA VAL A 198 -1.62 40.31 -11.79
C VAL A 198 -2.15 41.70 -12.13
N VAL A 199 -1.33 42.72 -11.88
CA VAL A 199 -1.57 44.08 -12.37
C VAL A 199 -1.40 44.07 -13.88
N VAL A 200 -2.51 44.02 -14.60
CA VAL A 200 -2.57 44.27 -16.05
C VAL A 200 -2.21 45.74 -16.26
N SER A 201 -1.04 46.00 -16.84
CA SER A 201 -0.70 47.30 -17.39
C SER A 201 -1.07 47.33 -18.87
N THR A 202 -1.95 48.29 -19.20
CA THR A 202 -2.40 48.77 -20.52
C THR A 202 -1.29 49.01 -21.52
#